data_AF-A0A942ESW5-F1
#
_entry.id   AF-A0A942ESW5-F1
#
_cell.length_a   1.000
_cell.length_b   1.000
_cell.length_c   1.000
_cell.angle_alpha   90.00
_cell.angle_beta   90.00
_cell.angle_gamma   90.00
#
_symmetry.space_group_name_H-M   'P 1'
#
loop_
_entity.id
_entity.type
_entity.pdbx_description
1 polymer ?
#
loop_
_entity_poly.entity_id
_entity_poly.type
_entity_poly.pdbx_seq_one_letter_code
_entity_poly.pdbx_strand_id
1 'polypeptide(L)'
;MGAINLTVDSRNRISLTKLFPDKKVSSVRAYKENEKIILEPMVEIPAREVWLYENETALKKVKTGLSQKGTIKRGSFARHAK
;
A
#
# COMPACT_ATOMS: atom_id res chain seq x y z
N MET A 1 -2.94 16.40 15.59
CA MET A 1 -3.27 16.34 14.15
C MET A 1 -3.15 17.75 13.61
N GLY A 2 -2.23 17.99 12.66
CA GLY A 2 -2.13 19.29 11.99
C GLY A 2 -3.24 19.42 10.95
N ALA A 3 -3.96 20.55 10.95
CA ALA A 3 -4.86 20.90 9.85
C ALA A 3 -4.02 21.50 8.71
N ILE A 4 -4.29 21.08 7.48
CA ILE A 4 -3.65 21.63 6.28
C ILE A 4 -4.75 22.31 5.44
N ASN A 5 -4.52 23.58 5.10
CA ASN A 5 -5.41 24.28 4.17
C ASN A 5 -5.04 23.93 2.74
N LEU A 6 -6.03 23.51 1.96
CA LEU A 6 -5.90 23.22 0.55
C LEU A 6 -6.82 24.15 -0.23
N THR A 7 -6.36 24.61 -1.39
CA THR A 7 -7.15 25.46 -2.29
C THR A 7 -7.85 24.61 -3.34
N VAL A 8 -9.04 25.05 -3.73
CA VAL A 8 -9.78 24.48 -4.85
C VAL A 8 -9.33 25.19 -6.13
N ASP A 9 -8.97 24.43 -7.15
CA ASP A 9 -8.59 25.00 -8.45
C ASP A 9 -9.82 25.42 -9.29
N SER A 10 -9.57 26.06 -10.43
CA SER A 10 -10.63 26.52 -11.34
C SER A 10 -11.49 25.41 -11.96
N ARG A 11 -11.12 24.13 -11.76
CA ARG A 11 -11.86 22.95 -12.22
C ARG A 11 -12.53 22.21 -11.07
N ASN A 12 -12.68 22.83 -9.89
CA ASN A 12 -13.25 22.25 -8.68
C ASN A 12 -12.47 21.03 -8.14
N ARG A 13 -11.15 21.00 -8.31
CA ARG A 13 -10.29 19.92 -7.80
C ARG A 13 -9.46 20.41 -6.60
N ILE A 14 -9.13 19.49 -5.71
CA ILE A 14 -8.22 19.71 -4.58
C ILE A 14 -6.99 18.83 -4.77
N SER A 15 -5.79 19.39 -4.62
CA SER A 15 -4.55 18.61 -4.68
C SER A 15 -4.33 17.84 -3.37
N LEU A 16 -4.24 16.52 -3.46
CA LEU A 16 -4.02 15.63 -2.32
C LEU A 16 -2.53 15.35 -2.06
N THR A 17 -1.61 15.92 -2.84
CA THR A 17 -0.15 15.69 -2.71
C THR A 17 0.37 15.98 -1.31
N LYS A 18 -0.18 17.02 -0.65
CA LYS A 18 0.19 17.38 0.74
C LYS A 18 -0.40 16.43 1.78
N LEU A 19 -1.47 15.69 1.44
CA LEU A 19 -2.12 14.74 2.35
C LEU A 19 -1.50 13.34 2.28
N PHE A 20 -0.91 12.96 1.15
CA PHE A 20 -0.30 11.64 0.93
C PHE A 20 1.17 11.73 0.48
N PRO A 21 2.08 12.28 1.31
CA PRO A 21 3.48 12.45 0.92
C PRO A 21 4.19 11.11 0.63
N ASP A 22 3.89 10.07 1.41
CA ASP A 22 4.67 8.82 1.41
C ASP A 22 3.86 7.58 0.96
N LYS A 23 2.63 7.76 0.48
CA LYS A 23 1.74 6.64 0.10
C LYS A 23 1.50 6.62 -1.41
N LYS A 24 1.73 5.47 -2.03
CA LYS A 24 1.29 5.18 -3.40
C LYS A 24 -0.23 4.97 -3.41
N VAL A 25 -0.98 6.06 -3.43
CA VAL A 25 -2.43 6.05 -3.57
C VAL A 25 -2.76 6.11 -5.06
N SER A 26 -3.50 5.13 -5.58
CA SER A 26 -3.94 5.15 -6.99
C SER A 26 -5.30 5.83 -7.14
N SER A 27 -6.15 5.73 -6.13
CA SER A 27 -7.50 6.29 -6.14
C SER A 27 -7.96 6.60 -4.72
N VAL A 28 -9.02 7.39 -4.59
CA VAL A 28 -9.66 7.69 -3.30
C VAL A 28 -11.15 7.38 -3.42
N ARG A 29 -11.69 6.72 -2.41
CA ARG A 29 -13.14 6.62 -2.24
C ARG A 29 -13.59 7.81 -1.39
N ALA A 30 -14.56 8.57 -1.89
CA ALA A 30 -15.06 9.75 -1.22
C ALA A 30 -16.44 9.49 -0.63
N TYR A 31 -16.63 9.87 0.63
CA TYR A 31 -17.91 9.87 1.31
C TYR A 31 -18.24 11.29 1.75
N LYS A 32 -19.52 11.63 1.70
CA LYS A 32 -20.03 12.89 2.25
C LYS A 32 -20.85 12.57 3.49
N GLU A 33 -20.44 13.11 4.63
CA GLU A 33 -21.15 12.97 5.89
C GLU A 33 -21.40 14.37 6.45
N ASN A 34 -22.67 14.79 6.46
CA ASN A 34 -23.07 16.16 6.77
C ASN A 34 -22.30 17.18 5.90
N GLU A 35 -21.56 18.08 6.54
CA GLU A 35 -20.73 19.12 5.90
C GLU A 35 -19.26 18.68 5.73
N LYS A 36 -18.94 17.41 5.95
CA LYS A 36 -17.58 16.87 5.84
C LYS A 36 -17.46 15.94 4.65
N ILE A 37 -16.29 15.98 4.04
CA ILE A 37 -15.86 15.02 3.01
C ILE A 37 -14.80 14.12 3.64
N ILE A 38 -15.04 12.82 3.61
CA ILE A 38 -14.13 11.79 4.11
C ILE A 38 -13.52 11.10 2.90
N LEU A 39 -12.18 11.07 2.83
CA LEU A 39 -11.45 10.43 1.74
C LEU A 39 -10.75 9.18 2.29
N GLU A 40 -11.10 8.03 1.74
CA GLU A 40 -10.48 6.74 2.02
C GLU A 40 -9.47 6.42 0.89
N PRO A 41 -8.16 6.41 1.17
CA PRO A 41 -7.14 6.12 0.15
C PRO A 41 -7.15 4.66 -0.26
N MET A 42 -7.09 4.42 -1.56
CA MET A 42 -7.12 3.09 -2.17
C MET A 42 -5.88 2.85 -3.05
N VAL A 43 -5.57 1.58 -3.26
CA VAL A 43 -4.51 1.13 -4.17
C VAL A 43 -5.08 0.16 -5.21
N GLU A 44 -4.62 0.28 -6.44
CA GLU A 44 -4.97 -0.62 -7.53
C GLU A 44 -4.15 -1.89 -7.44
N ILE A 45 -4.79 -3.01 -7.74
CA ILE A 45 -4.16 -4.33 -7.81
C ILE A 45 -4.37 -4.85 -9.24
N PRO A 46 -3.32 -5.31 -9.93
CA PRO A 46 -3.46 -5.92 -11.25
C PRO A 46 -4.46 -7.07 -11.25
N ALA A 47 -5.29 -7.20 -12.29
CA ALA A 47 -6.33 -8.23 -12.36
C ALA A 47 -5.81 -9.65 -12.08
N ARG A 48 -4.61 -9.98 -12.59
CA ARG A 48 -3.95 -11.28 -12.38
C ARG A 48 -3.53 -11.56 -10.92
N GLU A 49 -3.52 -10.54 -10.06
CA GLU A 49 -3.13 -10.62 -8.65
C GLU A 49 -4.34 -10.54 -7.70
N VAL A 50 -5.54 -10.23 -8.21
CA VAL A 50 -6.78 -10.13 -7.41
C VAL A 50 -7.07 -11.40 -6.63
N TRP A 51 -6.89 -12.57 -7.25
CA TRP A 51 -7.12 -13.89 -6.61
C TRP A 51 -6.33 -14.06 -5.30
N LEU A 52 -5.15 -13.45 -5.19
CA LEU A 52 -4.33 -13.55 -3.99
C LEU A 52 -4.97 -12.79 -2.82
N TYR A 53 -5.63 -11.66 -3.10
CA TYR A 53 -6.31 -10.86 -2.10
C TYR A 53 -7.68 -11.44 -1.72
N GLU A 54 -8.32 -12.20 -2.62
CA GLU A 54 -9.55 -12.94 -2.34
C GLU A 54 -9.29 -14.22 -1.51
N ASN A 55 -8.08 -14.78 -1.58
CA ASN A 55 -7.68 -15.95 -0.81
C ASN A 55 -6.84 -15.57 0.42
N GLU A 56 -7.49 -15.35 1.55
CA GLU A 56 -6.83 -14.95 2.80
C GLU A 56 -5.72 -15.92 3.25
N THR A 57 -5.92 -17.23 3.02
CA THR A 57 -4.94 -18.25 3.41
C THR A 57 -3.66 -18.12 2.57
N ALA A 58 -3.79 -17.93 1.26
CA ALA A 58 -2.67 -17.71 0.36
C ALA A 58 -1.96 -16.39 0.67
N LEU A 59 -2.72 -15.31 0.87
CA LEU A 59 -2.20 -14.00 1.24
C LEU A 59 -1.37 -14.06 2.53
N LYS A 60 -1.88 -14.77 3.54
CA LYS A 60 -1.18 -14.96 4.82
C LYS A 60 0.16 -15.67 4.62
N LYS A 61 0.20 -16.76 3.84
CA LYS A 61 1.44 -17.48 3.54
C LYS A 61 2.47 -16.59 2.83
N VAL A 62 2.03 -15.81 1.84
CA VAL A 62 2.92 -14.87 1.12
C VAL A 62 3.47 -13.81 2.08
N LYS A 63 2.62 -13.17 2.90
CA LYS A 63 3.04 -12.19 3.91
C LYS A 63 4.02 -12.78 4.92
N THR A 64 3.77 -14.01 5.38
CA THR A 64 4.69 -14.72 6.27
C THR A 64 6.05 -14.93 5.60
N GLY A 65 6.08 -15.41 4.35
CA GLY A 65 7.32 -15.59 3.60
C GLY A 65 8.11 -14.29 3.43
N LEU A 66 7.43 -13.19 3.08
CA LEU A 66 8.05 -11.86 2.92
C LEU A 66 8.62 -11.31 4.24
N SER A 67 8.07 -11.70 5.38
CA SER A 67 8.56 -11.29 6.71
C SER A 67 9.80 -12.05 7.17
N GLN A 68 10.09 -13.20 6.56
CA GLN A 68 11.25 -14.02 6.92
C GLN A 68 12.53 -13.40 6.34
N LYS A 69 13.61 -13.36 7.15
CA LYS A 69 14.93 -12.99 6.62
C LYS A 69 15.36 -14.02 5.57
N GLY A 70 15.73 -13.55 4.38
CA GLY A 70 16.25 -14.36 3.27
C GLY A 70 17.63 -14.95 3.58
N THR A 71 17.70 -15.89 4.51
CA THR A 71 18.92 -16.63 4.84
C THR A 71 18.60 -18.10 4.82
N ILE A 72 19.08 -18.78 3.78
CA ILE A 72 19.07 -20.24 3.71
C ILE A 72 20.40 -20.71 4.31
N LYS A 73 20.34 -21.46 5.41
CA LYS A 73 21.53 -22.10 5.98
C LYS A 73 21.96 -23.25 5.06
N ARG A 74 22.86 -22.96 4.11
CA ARG A 74 23.39 -23.93 3.12
C ARG A 74 24.50 -24.84 3.68
N GLY A 75 24.80 -24.73 4.97
CA GLY A 75 25.93 -25.41 5.61
C GLY A 75 27.25 -24.66 5.42
N SER A 76 28.35 -25.25 5.89
CA SER A 76 29.69 -24.69 5.73
C SER A 76 30.28 -25.09 4.38
N PHE A 77 30.73 -24.10 3.60
CA PHE A 77 31.50 -24.35 2.37
C PHE A 77 33.00 -24.58 2.64
N ALA A 78 33.42 -24.71 3.90
CA ALA A 78 34.83 -24.87 4.27
C ALA A 78 35.51 -26.07 3.60
N ARG A 79 34.76 -27.13 3.28
CA ARG A 79 35.29 -28.30 2.54
C ARG A 79 35.68 -27.98 1.08
N HIS A 80 35.22 -26.86 0.54
CA HIS A 80 35.49 -26.41 -0.83
C HIS A 80 36.40 -25.19 -0.90
N ALA A 81 36.83 -24.64 0.25
CA ALA A 81 37.86 -23.61 0.29
C ALA A 81 39.22 -24.29 0.16
N LYS A 82 39.92 -24.01 -0.95
CA LYS A 82 41.31 -24.42 -1.18
C LYS A 82 42.27 -23.55 -0.38
#